data_AF-A0A6B1DXZ3-F1
#
_entry.id   AF-A0A6B1DXZ3-F1
#
_cell.length_a   1.000
_cell.length_b   1.000
_cell.length_c   1.000
_cell.angle_alpha   90.00
_cell.angle_beta   90.00
_cell.angle_gamma   90.00
#
_symmetry.space_group_name_H-M   'P 1'
#
loop_
_entity.id
_entity.type
_entity.pdbx_description
1 polymer ?
#
loop_
_entity_poly.entity_id
_entity_poly.type
_entity_poly.pdbx_seq_one_letter_code
_entity_poly.pdbx_strand_id
1 'polypeptide(L)'
;MPRRDVLLMMMAPAGTAMHTPVQVQKLAFLIDQLLGEAIGGTGFDFKPWHYGPFDKAVYRALEGLERENLVEINDMSAQMQPTQYRLTASGESEGADLLEVLRDRDPDAAEYIETLSNWVGEQSFASLLRAIYARFPEMAINSVFKDSLARTQ
;
A
#
# COMPACT_ATOMS: atom_id res chain seq x y z
N MET A 1 7.51 -7.81 11.56
CA MET A 1 7.11 -6.48 12.07
C MET A 1 5.58 -6.42 12.23
N PRO A 2 5.01 -5.65 13.18
CA PRO A 2 3.55 -5.46 13.28
C PRO A 2 2.95 -4.82 12.02
N ARG A 3 1.71 -5.22 11.64
CA ARG A 3 1.00 -4.64 10.47
C ARG A 3 0.92 -3.11 10.51
N ARG A 4 0.69 -2.56 11.71
CA ARG A 4 0.63 -1.12 11.97
C ARG A 4 1.90 -0.40 11.48
N ASP A 5 3.04 -0.87 11.94
CA ASP A 5 4.35 -0.28 11.66
C ASP A 5 4.69 -0.42 10.17
N VAL A 6 4.32 -1.55 9.53
CA VAL A 6 4.47 -1.71 8.08
C VAL A 6 3.69 -0.64 7.30
N LEU A 7 2.44 -0.33 7.71
CA LEU A 7 1.64 0.69 7.04
C LEU A 7 2.20 2.11 7.23
N LEU A 8 2.66 2.44 8.43
CA LEU A 8 3.31 3.74 8.70
C LEU A 8 4.58 3.89 7.86
N MET A 9 5.46 2.89 7.94
CA MET A 9 6.74 2.86 7.24
C MET A 9 6.57 2.94 5.71
N MET A 10 5.61 2.21 5.14
CA MET A 10 5.41 2.23 3.68
C MET A 10 4.77 3.52 3.17
N MET A 11 3.95 4.20 3.98
CA MET A 11 3.26 5.44 3.56
C MET A 11 4.07 6.70 3.83
N ALA A 12 5.05 6.65 4.75
CA ALA A 12 5.88 7.79 5.13
C ALA A 12 6.64 8.47 3.99
N PRO A 13 7.18 7.78 2.96
CA PRO A 13 7.91 8.44 1.88
C PRO A 13 7.04 9.39 1.05
N ALA A 14 5.72 9.16 1.04
CA ALA A 14 4.76 10.03 0.38
C ALA A 14 4.32 11.23 1.25
N GLY A 15 4.84 11.34 2.47
CA GLY A 15 4.51 12.36 3.46
C GLY A 15 3.01 12.50 3.67
N THR A 16 2.50 13.71 3.47
CA THR A 16 1.07 14.05 3.57
C THR A 16 0.31 13.93 2.23
N ALA A 17 0.76 13.08 1.31
CA ALA A 17 0.01 12.77 0.09
C ALA A 17 -1.17 11.83 0.37
N MET A 18 -2.25 12.02 -0.40
CA MET A 18 -3.43 11.17 -0.36
C MET A 18 -3.22 9.90 -1.18
N HIS A 19 -3.64 8.77 -0.61
CA HIS A 19 -3.65 7.48 -1.26
C HIS A 19 -5.09 7.02 -1.49
N THR A 20 -5.32 6.44 -2.67
CA THR A 20 -6.55 5.71 -2.96
C THR A 20 -6.55 4.33 -2.28
N PRO A 21 -7.71 3.68 -2.11
CA PRO A 21 -7.79 2.35 -1.51
C PRO A 21 -6.95 1.31 -2.27
N VAL A 22 -6.82 1.48 -3.58
CA VAL A 22 -6.07 0.58 -4.45
C VAL A 22 -4.57 0.78 -4.25
N GLN A 23 -4.11 2.04 -4.17
CA GLN A 23 -2.69 2.33 -3.90
C GLN A 23 -2.24 1.72 -2.58
N VAL A 24 -2.99 1.93 -1.48
CA VAL A 24 -2.62 1.36 -0.17
C VAL A 24 -2.59 -0.17 -0.22
N GLN A 25 -3.59 -0.81 -0.83
CA GLN A 25 -3.63 -2.27 -0.97
C GLN A 25 -2.45 -2.81 -1.81
N LYS A 26 -2.10 -2.14 -2.91
CA LYS A 26 -1.02 -2.63 -3.79
C LYS A 26 0.36 -2.34 -3.22
N LEU A 27 0.53 -1.22 -2.54
CA LEU A 27 1.77 -0.92 -1.83
C LEU A 27 2.02 -1.97 -0.75
N ALA A 28 1.05 -2.22 0.14
CA ALA A 28 1.16 -3.24 1.18
C ALA A 28 1.44 -4.63 0.61
N PHE A 29 0.80 -4.99 -0.51
CA PHE A 29 1.07 -6.25 -1.20
C PHE A 29 2.50 -6.33 -1.76
N LEU A 30 2.98 -5.28 -2.43
CA LEU A 30 4.34 -5.26 -2.98
C LEU A 30 5.40 -5.35 -1.87
N ILE A 31 5.19 -4.65 -0.76
CA ILE A 31 6.05 -4.75 0.41
C ILE A 31 6.03 -6.17 0.98
N ASP A 32 4.86 -6.78 1.13
CA ASP A 32 4.73 -8.16 1.61
C ASP A 32 5.48 -9.17 0.73
N GLN A 33 5.30 -9.08 -0.59
CA GLN A 33 5.89 -10.04 -1.52
C GLN A 33 7.39 -9.84 -1.76
N LEU A 34 7.87 -8.60 -1.71
CA LEU A 34 9.24 -8.27 -2.11
C LEU A 34 10.18 -8.05 -0.92
N LEU A 35 9.64 -7.63 0.22
CA LEU A 35 10.42 -7.25 1.40
C LEU A 35 9.95 -7.96 2.67
N GLY A 36 8.93 -8.82 2.59
CA GLY A 36 8.36 -9.52 3.74
C GLY A 36 9.41 -10.20 4.60
N GLU A 37 10.36 -10.93 4.02
CA GLU A 37 11.44 -11.58 4.77
C GLU A 37 12.39 -10.57 5.44
N ALA A 38 12.80 -9.52 4.71
CA ALA A 38 13.73 -8.49 5.20
C ALA A 38 13.18 -7.70 6.40
N ILE A 39 11.86 -7.51 6.49
CA ILE A 39 11.20 -6.79 7.58
C ILE A 39 10.58 -7.73 8.64
N GLY A 40 10.90 -9.02 8.60
CA GLY A 40 10.48 -10.03 9.59
C GLY A 40 8.98 -10.34 9.51
N GLY A 41 8.43 -10.36 8.31
CA GLY A 41 7.03 -10.60 7.96
C GLY A 41 6.13 -9.37 8.15
N THR A 42 5.11 -9.25 7.31
CA THR A 42 4.07 -8.21 7.44
C THR A 42 2.85 -8.67 8.22
N GLY A 43 2.59 -9.98 8.22
CA GLY A 43 1.38 -10.59 8.76
C GLY A 43 0.14 -10.36 7.90
N PHE A 44 0.22 -9.79 6.70
CA PHE A 44 -0.90 -9.75 5.76
C PHE A 44 -1.10 -11.10 5.06
N ASP A 45 -2.33 -11.36 4.60
CA ASP A 45 -2.71 -12.58 3.88
C ASP A 45 -3.45 -12.21 2.58
N PHE A 46 -2.69 -11.71 1.60
CA PHE A 46 -3.25 -11.25 0.33
C PHE A 46 -3.81 -12.42 -0.49
N LYS A 47 -5.05 -12.23 -0.99
CA LYS A 47 -5.72 -13.18 -1.89
C LYS A 47 -6.11 -12.51 -3.22
N PRO A 48 -6.15 -13.26 -4.33
CA PRO A 48 -6.69 -12.77 -5.60
C PRO A 48 -8.16 -12.34 -5.46
N TRP A 49 -8.48 -11.12 -5.87
CA TRP A 49 -9.82 -10.52 -5.80
C TRP A 49 -10.18 -9.76 -7.08
N HIS A 50 -11.28 -9.01 -7.06
CA HIS A 50 -11.83 -8.28 -8.22
C HIS A 50 -10.84 -7.34 -8.91
N TYR A 51 -9.92 -6.74 -8.16
CA TYR A 51 -8.89 -5.84 -8.69
C TYR A 51 -7.50 -6.30 -8.27
N GLY A 52 -7.26 -7.60 -8.23
CA GLY A 52 -5.96 -8.15 -7.88
C GLY A 52 -5.81 -8.48 -6.40
N PRO A 53 -4.59 -8.41 -5.85
CA PRO A 53 -4.32 -8.82 -4.48
C PRO A 53 -5.08 -7.95 -3.49
N PHE A 54 -5.71 -8.57 -2.51
CA PHE A 54 -6.51 -7.89 -1.51
C PHE A 54 -6.37 -8.55 -0.14
N ASP A 55 -6.23 -7.75 0.90
CA ASP A 55 -6.42 -8.17 2.28
C ASP A 55 -7.20 -7.12 3.08
N LYS A 56 -8.31 -7.55 3.68
CA LYS A 56 -9.13 -6.73 4.58
C LYS A 56 -8.39 -6.30 5.87
N ALA A 57 -7.30 -6.97 6.23
CA ALA A 57 -6.49 -6.61 7.40
C ALA A 57 -5.75 -5.27 7.21
N VAL A 58 -5.47 -4.87 5.97
CA VAL A 58 -4.90 -3.55 5.65
C VAL A 58 -5.83 -2.45 6.16
N TYR A 59 -7.13 -2.51 5.82
CA TYR A 59 -8.09 -1.51 6.28
C TYR A 59 -8.31 -1.54 7.79
N ARG A 60 -8.39 -2.73 8.40
CA ARG A 60 -8.48 -2.83 9.86
C ARG A 60 -7.29 -2.18 10.57
N ALA A 61 -6.10 -2.29 9.99
CA ALA A 61 -4.90 -1.66 10.55
C ALA A 61 -4.90 -0.14 10.32
N LEU A 62 -5.36 0.36 9.16
CA LEU A 62 -5.56 1.80 8.94
C LEU A 62 -6.60 2.40 9.90
N GLU A 63 -7.73 1.72 10.14
CA GLU A 63 -8.71 2.14 11.14
C GLU A 63 -8.11 2.13 12.56
N GLY A 64 -7.17 1.23 12.84
CA GLY A 64 -6.36 1.24 14.07
C GLY A 64 -5.57 2.54 14.20
N LEU A 65 -4.78 2.83 13.17
CA LEU A 65 -3.96 4.04 13.08
C LEU A 65 -4.78 5.32 13.12
N GLU A 66 -5.99 5.33 12.56
CA GLU A 66 -6.91 6.47 12.66
C GLU A 66 -7.34 6.74 14.10
N ARG A 67 -7.69 5.70 14.87
CA ARG A 67 -8.02 5.84 16.30
C ARG A 67 -6.84 6.34 17.13
N GLU A 68 -5.62 6.11 16.66
CA GLU A 68 -4.37 6.62 17.23
C GLU A 68 -3.98 8.03 16.71
N ASN A 69 -4.77 8.62 15.82
CA ASN A 69 -4.50 9.91 15.16
C ASN A 69 -3.19 9.93 14.33
N LEU A 70 -2.82 8.77 13.77
CA LEU A 70 -1.64 8.61 12.91
C LEU A 70 -2.01 8.55 11.42
N VAL A 71 -3.27 8.23 11.10
CA VAL A 71 -3.84 8.23 9.75
C VAL A 71 -5.12 9.04 9.74
N GLU A 72 -5.32 9.83 8.70
CA GLU A 72 -6.62 10.42 8.35
C GLU A 72 -7.31 9.54 7.30
N ILE A 73 -8.54 9.13 7.58
CA ILE A 73 -9.42 8.46 6.62
C ILE A 73 -10.51 9.45 6.20
N ASN A 74 -10.34 10.02 5.01
CA ASN A 74 -11.32 10.93 4.45
C ASN A 74 -12.41 10.12 3.74
N ASP A 75 -13.48 9.81 4.47
CA ASP A 75 -14.69 9.23 3.88
C ASP A 75 -15.43 10.29 3.04
N MET A 76 -15.24 10.19 1.72
CA MET A 76 -15.87 11.07 0.74
C MET A 76 -17.08 10.42 0.04
N SER A 77 -17.64 9.35 0.63
CA SER A 77 -18.77 8.61 0.07
C SER A 77 -20.01 9.50 -0.14
N ALA A 78 -20.24 10.47 0.75
CA ALA A 78 -21.31 11.45 0.61
C ALA A 78 -21.17 12.34 -0.65
N GLN A 79 -19.94 12.49 -1.17
CA GLN A 79 -19.63 13.22 -2.40
C GLN A 79 -19.44 12.29 -3.60
N MET A 80 -19.81 11.00 -3.49
CA MET A 80 -19.60 9.98 -4.51
C MET A 80 -18.13 9.83 -4.94
N GLN A 81 -17.19 10.17 -4.05
CA GLN A 81 -15.76 10.03 -4.29
C GLN A 81 -15.20 8.86 -3.48
N PRO A 82 -14.12 8.21 -3.97
CA PRO A 82 -13.49 7.13 -3.23
C PRO A 82 -12.87 7.67 -1.94
N THR A 83 -12.96 6.89 -0.86
CA THR A 83 -12.25 7.13 0.39
C THR A 83 -10.76 7.35 0.13
N GLN A 84 -10.18 8.33 0.81
CA GLN A 84 -8.75 8.63 0.72
C GLN A 84 -8.06 8.42 2.07
N TYR A 85 -6.80 8.00 2.02
CA TYR A 85 -5.97 7.72 3.19
C TYR A 85 -4.70 8.55 3.16
N ARG A 86 -4.30 9.10 4.30
CA ARG A 86 -3.06 9.87 4.41
C ARG A 86 -2.51 9.77 5.83
N LEU A 87 -1.19 9.84 5.99
CA LEU A 87 -0.59 9.99 7.31
C LEU A 87 -0.81 11.39 7.88
N THR A 88 -1.10 11.48 9.17
CA THR A 88 -0.96 12.76 9.88
C THR A 88 0.52 13.11 9.99
N ALA A 89 0.86 14.35 10.37
CA ALA A 89 2.25 14.70 10.65
C ALA A 89 2.90 13.79 11.72
N SER A 90 2.11 13.31 12.70
CA SER A 90 2.58 12.35 13.70
C SER A 90 2.82 10.97 13.09
N GLY A 91 1.92 10.49 12.22
CA GLY A 91 2.09 9.22 11.52
C GLY A 91 3.28 9.22 10.55
N GLU A 92 3.49 10.34 9.85
CA GLU A 92 4.65 10.55 8.98
C GLU A 92 5.95 10.49 9.79
N SER A 93 6.03 11.24 10.90
CA SER A 93 7.21 11.22 11.78
C SER A 93 7.51 9.81 12.29
N GLU A 94 6.49 9.09 12.76
CA GLU A 94 6.69 7.73 13.27
C GLU A 94 7.08 6.74 12.17
N GLY A 95 6.47 6.85 10.98
CA GLY A 95 6.84 6.04 9.83
C GLY A 95 8.27 6.32 9.34
N ALA A 96 8.71 7.58 9.40
CA ALA A 96 10.08 7.97 9.10
C ALA A 96 11.08 7.39 10.11
N ASP A 97 10.76 7.43 11.41
CA ASP A 97 11.59 6.82 12.45
C ASP A 97 11.74 5.30 12.23
N LEU A 98 10.66 4.62 11.82
CA LEU A 98 10.69 3.19 11.46
C LEU A 98 11.55 2.92 10.22
N LEU A 99 11.50 3.79 9.21
CA LEU A 99 12.36 3.68 8.03
C LEU A 99 13.83 3.88 8.38
N GLU A 100 14.18 4.83 9.24
CA GLU A 100 15.56 5.04 9.67
C GLU A 100 16.10 3.84 10.46
N VAL A 101 15.29 3.27 11.36
CA VAL A 101 15.64 2.02 12.06
C VAL A 101 15.83 0.85 11.07
N LEU A 102 15.03 0.77 10.01
CA LEU A 102 15.24 -0.23 8.96
C LEU A 102 16.53 0.07 8.20
N ARG A 103 16.78 1.33 7.82
CA ARG A 103 17.93 1.76 7.04
C ARG A 103 19.26 1.43 7.71
N ASP A 104 19.34 1.59 9.03
CA ASP A 104 20.52 1.20 9.83
C ASP A 104 20.83 -0.30 9.74
N ARG A 105 19.80 -1.14 9.56
CA ARG A 105 19.93 -2.60 9.52
C ARG A 105 20.04 -3.15 8.09
N ASP A 106 19.28 -2.56 7.17
CA ASP A 106 19.11 -2.98 5.79
C ASP A 106 18.80 -1.74 4.91
N PRO A 107 19.83 -1.02 4.46
CA PRO A 107 19.66 0.22 3.70
C PRO A 107 18.99 -0.01 2.34
N ASP A 108 19.26 -1.16 1.71
CA ASP A 108 18.69 -1.52 0.41
C ASP A 108 17.17 -1.75 0.53
N ALA A 109 16.72 -2.42 1.59
CA ALA A 109 15.30 -2.58 1.87
C ALA A 109 14.62 -1.22 2.09
N ALA A 110 15.21 -0.34 2.90
CA ALA A 110 14.65 0.99 3.17
C ALA A 110 14.52 1.83 1.87
N GLU A 111 15.57 1.90 1.05
CA GLU A 111 15.54 2.59 -0.24
C GLU A 111 14.49 1.99 -1.20
N TYR A 112 14.28 0.67 -1.15
CA TYR A 112 13.28 0.02 -1.97
C TYR A 112 11.85 0.34 -1.51
N ILE A 113 11.60 0.49 -0.21
CA ILE A 113 10.29 0.97 0.31
C ILE A 113 10.01 2.37 -0.22
N GLU A 114 10.98 3.28 -0.14
CA GLU A 114 10.84 4.65 -0.64
C GLU A 114 10.52 4.68 -2.13
N THR A 115 11.27 3.89 -2.91
CA THR A 115 11.05 3.74 -4.35
C THR A 115 9.65 3.21 -4.66
N LEU A 116 9.20 2.17 -3.96
CA LEU A 116 7.88 1.59 -4.17
C LEU A 116 6.75 2.55 -3.78
N SER A 117 6.89 3.24 -2.65
CA SER A 117 5.91 4.23 -2.18
C SER A 117 5.71 5.33 -3.22
N ASN A 118 6.82 5.93 -3.69
CA ASN A 118 6.78 6.99 -4.70
C ASN A 118 6.19 6.50 -6.02
N TRP A 119 6.66 5.35 -6.51
CA TRP A 119 6.17 4.78 -7.77
C TRP A 119 4.66 4.48 -7.71
N VAL A 120 4.16 3.87 -6.62
CA VAL A 120 2.73 3.57 -6.44
C VAL A 120 1.90 4.86 -6.35
N GLY A 121 2.40 5.88 -5.65
CA GLY A 121 1.75 7.19 -5.55
C GLY A 121 1.50 7.86 -6.90
N GLU A 122 2.41 7.65 -7.85
CA GLU A 122 2.32 8.21 -9.22
C GLU A 122 1.46 7.37 -10.18
N GLN A 123 1.13 6.13 -9.83
CA GLN A 123 0.39 5.26 -10.75
C GLN A 123 -1.10 5.60 -10.81
N SER A 124 -1.63 5.67 -12.03
CA SER A 124 -3.08 5.53 -12.24
C SER A 124 -3.56 4.12 -11.86
N PHE A 125 -4.84 4.00 -11.51
CA PHE A 125 -5.48 2.71 -11.21
C PHE A 125 -5.17 1.63 -12.26
N ALA A 126 -5.35 1.96 -13.55
CA ALA A 126 -5.14 1.01 -14.64
C ALA A 126 -3.66 0.61 -14.79
N SER A 127 -2.74 1.57 -14.67
CA SER A 127 -1.29 1.31 -14.74
C SER A 127 -0.84 0.39 -13.62
N LEU A 128 -1.28 0.67 -12.39
CA LEU A 128 -0.94 -0.10 -11.21
C LEU A 128 -1.42 -1.54 -11.32
N LEU A 129 -2.67 -1.76 -11.76
CA LEU A 129 -3.19 -3.12 -11.95
C LEU A 129 -2.45 -3.88 -13.05
N ARG A 130 -2.11 -3.23 -14.17
CA ARG A 130 -1.32 -3.85 -15.24
C ARG A 130 0.04 -4.31 -14.74
N ALA A 131 0.74 -3.46 -14.00
CA ALA A 131 2.04 -3.78 -13.43
C ALA A 131 1.96 -4.96 -12.45
N ILE A 132 0.94 -4.99 -11.59
CA ILE A 132 0.71 -6.11 -10.67
C ILE A 132 0.43 -7.40 -11.43
N TYR A 133 -0.45 -7.39 -12.44
CA TYR A 133 -0.79 -8.63 -13.17
C TYR A 133 0.34 -9.14 -14.06
N ALA A 134 1.18 -8.24 -14.58
CA ALA A 134 2.36 -8.64 -15.35
C ALA A 134 3.36 -9.42 -14.48
N ARG A 135 3.50 -9.03 -13.20
CA ARG A 135 4.46 -9.64 -12.26
C ARG A 135 3.87 -10.80 -11.44
N PHE A 136 2.58 -10.72 -11.11
CA PHE A 136 1.84 -11.65 -10.25
C PHE A 136 0.53 -12.09 -10.96
N PRO A 137 0.61 -12.88 -12.04
CA PRO A 137 -0.54 -13.23 -12.86
C PRO A 137 -1.61 -14.02 -12.10
N GLU A 138 -1.24 -14.78 -11.08
CA GLU A 138 -2.14 -15.50 -10.19
C GLU A 138 -3.08 -14.56 -9.42
N MET A 139 -2.63 -13.33 -9.12
CA MET A 139 -3.46 -12.33 -8.48
C MET A 139 -4.58 -11.82 -9.40
N ALA A 140 -4.46 -12.03 -10.71
CA ALA A 140 -5.49 -11.64 -11.67
C ALA A 140 -6.62 -12.68 -11.78
N ILE A 141 -6.54 -13.88 -11.19
CA ILE A 141 -7.48 -14.98 -11.48
C ILE A 141 -8.96 -14.56 -11.31
N ASN A 142 -9.28 -13.81 -10.25
CA ASN A 142 -10.64 -13.33 -9.94
C ASN A 142 -10.93 -11.90 -10.43
N SER A 143 -10.03 -11.34 -11.24
CA SER A 143 -10.09 -9.94 -11.65
C SER A 143 -11.21 -9.68 -12.65
N VAL A 144 -12.04 -8.68 -12.37
CA VAL A 144 -13.07 -8.15 -13.28
C VAL A 144 -12.49 -7.16 -14.29
N PHE A 145 -11.21 -6.78 -14.14
CA PHE A 145 -10.52 -5.83 -15.01
C PHE A 145 -10.03 -6.43 -16.34
N LYS A 146 -10.20 -7.75 -16.55
CA LYS A 146 -9.67 -8.46 -17.73
C LYS A 146 -10.26 -7.97 -19.07
N ASP A 147 -11.49 -7.47 -19.07
CA ASP A 147 -12.18 -7.03 -20.30
C ASP A 147 -11.70 -5.68 -20.88
N SER A 148 -10.93 -4.89 -20.12
CA SER A 148 -10.42 -3.58 -20.57
C SER A 148 -9.01 -3.63 -21.14
N LEU A 149 -8.29 -4.75 -20.97
CA LEU A 149 -6.92 -4.93 -21.48
C LEU A 149 -6.87 -5.34 -22.97
N ALA A 150 -7.98 -5.85 -23.52
CA ALA A 150 -8.05 -6.31 -24.91
C ALA A 150 -8.26 -5.20 -25.95
N ARG A 151 -8.43 -3.92 -25.55
CA ARG A 151 -8.77 -2.80 -26.45
C ARG A 151 -7.68 -1.74 -26.59
N THR A 152 -6.43 -2.06 -26.29
CA THR A 152 -5.32 -1.09 -26.44
C THR A 152 -4.08 -1.73 -27.05
N GLN A 153 -4.27 -2.48 -28.15
CA GLN A 153 -3.20 -2.81 -29.08
C GLN A 153 -3.61 -2.40 -30.49
#